data_AF-A0AAD8ZIC0-F1
#
_entry.id   AF-A0AAD8ZIC0-F1
#
_cell.length_a   1.000
_cell.length_b   1.000
_cell.length_c   1.000
_cell.angle_alpha   90.00
_cell.angle_beta   90.00
_cell.angle_gamma   90.00
#
_symmetry.space_group_name_H-M   'P 1'
#
loop_
_entity.id
_entity.type
_entity.pdbx_description
1 polymer ?
#
loop_
_entity_poly.entity_id
_entity_poly.type
_entity_poly.pdbx_seq_one_letter_code
_entity_poly.pdbx_strand_id
1 'polypeptide(L)'
;QEISFKNYYTAYLTVRVLKREGGTADSPVKWATCVRNHCLMANPHTEGGSQDYFSIYRQQMLTEPDNVTTVRLIQRQPSSVWLSFAIEDIKIYSAAHEDSERDVPSWLSTITPVEEPLDLNGLPDPHAVSSSIQQMWALTEVMQSSQTTASVGRFDVSHGNPSKAKIIHSCSMDLSER
;
A
#
# COMPACT_ATOMS: atom_id res chain seq x y z
N GLN A 1 3.64 -14.00 -6.87
CA GLN A 1 3.63 -13.04 -5.76
C GLN A 1 5.03 -12.96 -5.16
N GLU A 2 5.57 -11.76 -5.03
CA GLU A 2 6.93 -11.49 -4.57
C GLU A 2 7.00 -10.16 -3.80
N ILE A 3 7.83 -10.09 -2.76
CA ILE A 3 8.17 -8.83 -2.07
C ILE A 3 9.67 -8.62 -2.23
N SER A 4 10.07 -7.57 -2.94
CA SER A 4 11.47 -7.18 -3.08
C SER A 4 11.75 -5.87 -2.35
N PHE A 5 12.92 -5.73 -1.74
CA PHE A 5 13.32 -4.50 -1.05
C PHE A 5 14.84 -4.43 -0.93
N LYS A 6 15.36 -3.23 -0.70
CA LYS A 6 16.75 -3.00 -0.32
C LYS A 6 16.88 -2.98 1.20
N ASN A 7 17.84 -3.69 1.75
CA ASN A 7 18.13 -3.57 3.17
C ASN A 7 18.80 -2.22 3.47
N TYR A 8 18.51 -1.66 4.64
CA TYR A 8 19.26 -0.55 5.21
C TYR A 8 19.51 -0.83 6.70
N TYR A 9 20.53 -1.64 6.98
CA TYR A 9 20.93 -2.02 8.35
C TYR A 9 19.83 -2.70 9.19
N THR A 10 18.82 -3.33 8.57
CA THR A 10 17.88 -4.19 9.30
C THR A 10 18.48 -5.58 9.42
N ALA A 11 18.52 -6.16 10.63
CA ALA A 11 19.06 -7.51 10.84
C ALA A 11 18.00 -8.59 10.60
N TYR A 12 16.77 -8.36 11.07
CA TYR A 12 15.69 -9.32 10.92
C TYR A 12 14.41 -8.64 10.45
N LEU A 13 13.72 -9.30 9.51
CA LEU A 13 12.42 -8.88 9.00
C LEU A 13 11.34 -9.92 9.32
N THR A 14 10.22 -9.47 9.87
CA THR A 14 9.00 -10.26 9.99
C THR A 14 7.92 -9.61 9.14
N VAL A 15 7.30 -10.40 8.26
CA VAL A 15 6.21 -9.96 7.40
C VAL A 15 4.91 -10.56 7.91
N ARG A 16 3.96 -9.69 8.25
CA ARG A 16 2.58 -10.07 8.59
C ARG A 16 1.64 -9.52 7.54
N VAL A 17 0.60 -10.26 7.24
CA VAL A 17 -0.44 -9.86 6.29
C VAL A 17 -1.80 -9.92 6.97
N LEU A 18 -2.66 -8.96 6.66
CA LEU A 18 -4.07 -8.99 7.01
C LEU A 18 -4.80 -9.63 5.84
N LYS A 19 -5.38 -10.80 6.08
CA LYS A 19 -6.10 -11.56 5.06
C LYS A 19 -7.59 -11.52 5.35
N ARG A 20 -8.39 -11.54 4.29
CA ARG A 20 -9.83 -11.72 4.38
C ARG A 20 -10.18 -13.22 4.36
N GLU A 21 -10.95 -13.68 5.34
CA GLU A 21 -11.28 -15.10 5.54
C GLU A 21 -12.55 -15.50 4.77
N GLY A 22 -12.39 -15.90 3.51
CA GLY A 22 -13.48 -16.20 2.58
C GLY A 22 -13.71 -15.02 1.63
N GLY A 23 -13.59 -15.22 0.32
CA GLY A 23 -13.44 -14.16 -0.68
C GLY A 23 -14.60 -13.16 -0.89
N THR A 24 -15.58 -13.11 0.02
CA THR A 24 -16.68 -12.13 0.01
C THR A 24 -16.28 -10.84 0.72
N ALA A 25 -16.91 -9.70 0.40
CA ALA A 25 -16.52 -8.40 0.98
C ALA A 25 -16.73 -8.28 2.50
N ASP A 26 -17.68 -9.04 3.05
CA ASP A 26 -18.14 -8.96 4.45
C ASP A 26 -17.42 -9.91 5.42
N SER A 27 -16.48 -10.71 4.91
CA SER A 27 -15.85 -11.72 5.74
C SER A 27 -14.78 -11.12 6.67
N PRO A 28 -14.56 -11.76 7.83
CA PRO A 28 -13.66 -11.24 8.85
C PRO A 28 -12.22 -11.17 8.34
N VAL A 29 -11.50 -10.13 8.76
CA VAL A 29 -10.08 -9.95 8.47
C VAL A 29 -9.23 -10.50 9.62
N LYS A 30 -8.17 -11.24 9.29
CA LYS A 30 -7.29 -11.89 10.26
C LYS A 30 -5.82 -11.68 9.92
N TRP A 31 -5.03 -11.31 10.93
CA TRP A 31 -3.58 -11.19 10.79
C TRP A 31 -2.92 -12.57 10.74
N ALA A 32 -2.20 -12.86 9.67
CA ALA A 32 -1.33 -14.02 9.53
C ALA A 32 0.15 -13.59 9.44
N THR A 33 1.07 -14.47 9.83
CA THR A 33 2.51 -14.24 9.67
C THR A 33 2.99 -15.00 8.43
N CYS A 34 3.33 -14.29 7.36
CA CYS A 34 3.88 -14.90 6.15
C CYS A 34 5.35 -15.24 6.31
N VAL A 35 6.12 -14.37 6.96
CA VAL A 35 7.56 -14.57 7.16
C VAL A 35 7.91 -14.17 8.58
N ARG A 36 8.67 -15.00 9.28
CA ARG A 36 9.06 -14.76 10.68
C ARG A 36 10.58 -14.70 10.81
N ASN A 37 11.07 -13.60 11.37
CA ASN A 37 12.50 -13.38 11.68
C ASN A 37 13.45 -13.75 10.53
N HIS A 38 13.11 -13.38 9.29
CA HIS A 38 13.99 -13.58 8.16
C HIS A 38 15.27 -12.78 8.34
N CYS A 39 16.41 -13.48 8.31
CA CYS A 39 17.73 -12.92 8.56
C CYS A 39 18.23 -12.18 7.31
N LEU A 40 18.46 -10.89 7.45
CA LEU A 40 19.00 -10.01 6.40
C LEU A 40 20.49 -9.72 6.60
N MET A 41 21.01 -9.89 7.82
CA MET A 41 22.42 -9.68 8.15
C MET A 41 22.96 -10.89 8.92
N ALA A 42 23.96 -11.57 8.37
CA ALA A 42 24.55 -12.75 9.01
C ALA A 42 25.12 -12.43 10.40
N ASN A 43 25.70 -11.24 10.55
CA ASN A 43 26.08 -10.69 11.85
C ASN A 43 25.49 -9.28 12.00
N PRO A 44 24.50 -9.07 12.89
CA PRO A 44 23.85 -7.78 13.11
C PRO A 44 24.79 -6.64 13.52
N HIS A 45 25.98 -6.95 14.05
CA HIS A 45 26.96 -5.94 14.51
C HIS A 45 27.94 -5.49 13.43
N THR A 46 27.86 -6.06 12.22
CA THR A 46 28.73 -5.73 11.09
C THR A 46 27.92 -5.19 9.93
N GLU A 47 28.56 -4.55 8.94
CA GLU A 47 27.87 -3.97 7.78
C GLU A 47 27.44 -5.02 6.73
N GLY A 48 27.94 -6.26 6.81
CA GLY A 48 27.66 -7.31 5.84
C GLY A 48 26.16 -7.59 5.67
N GLY A 49 25.65 -7.50 4.44
CA GLY A 49 24.23 -7.67 4.11
C GLY A 49 23.35 -6.45 4.37
N SER A 50 23.90 -5.36 4.92
CA SER A 50 23.10 -4.20 5.32
C SER A 50 22.55 -3.36 4.15
N GLN A 51 23.10 -3.53 2.94
CA GLN A 51 22.75 -2.78 1.72
C GLN A 51 22.30 -3.69 0.56
N ASP A 52 22.14 -4.99 0.82
CA ASP A 52 21.81 -5.98 -0.20
C ASP A 52 20.32 -5.89 -0.58
N TYR A 53 20.01 -6.30 -1.81
CA TYR A 53 18.64 -6.49 -2.27
C TYR A 53 18.15 -7.89 -1.91
N PHE A 54 16.94 -7.97 -1.36
CA PHE A 54 16.29 -9.21 -0.98
C PHE A 54 14.97 -9.35 -1.72
N SER A 55 14.67 -10.58 -2.13
CA SER A 55 13.39 -10.99 -2.69
C SER A 55 12.82 -12.15 -1.88
N ILE A 56 11.60 -11.96 -1.38
CA ILE A 56 10.81 -12.97 -0.69
C ILE A 56 9.74 -13.47 -1.65
N TYR A 57 9.87 -14.73 -2.07
CA TYR A 57 8.94 -15.36 -2.98
C TYR A 57 7.82 -16.10 -2.23
N ARG A 58 6.67 -16.30 -2.89
CA ARG A 58 5.52 -17.04 -2.34
C ARG A 58 5.92 -18.37 -1.68
N GLN A 59 6.83 -19.12 -2.31
CA GLN A 59 7.28 -20.44 -1.85
C GLN A 59 7.99 -20.40 -0.49
N GLN A 60 8.52 -19.24 -0.10
CA GLN A 60 9.20 -19.03 1.18
C GLN A 60 8.24 -18.57 2.29
N MET A 61 6.98 -18.29 1.96
CA MET A 61 5.98 -17.80 2.92
C MET A 61 5.28 -18.96 3.66
N LEU A 62 5.13 -18.81 4.97
CA LEU A 62 4.45 -19.76 5.86
C LEU A 62 2.93 -19.85 5.63
N THR A 63 2.37 -18.90 4.90
CA THR A 63 0.94 -18.83 4.59
C THR A 63 0.79 -18.25 3.20
N GLU A 64 -0.18 -18.76 2.47
CA GLU A 64 -0.50 -18.24 1.15
C GLU A 64 -0.91 -16.77 1.22
N PRO A 65 -0.22 -15.85 0.53
CA PRO A 65 -0.51 -14.41 0.55
C PRO A 65 -1.72 -14.04 -0.34
N ASP A 66 -2.84 -14.74 -0.21
CA ASP A 66 -4.06 -14.46 -1.00
C ASP A 66 -5.06 -13.61 -0.22
N ASN A 67 -5.84 -12.79 -0.92
CA ASN A 67 -6.83 -11.87 -0.34
C ASN A 67 -6.22 -10.95 0.75
N VAL A 68 -5.01 -10.45 0.50
CA VAL A 68 -4.29 -9.57 1.42
C VAL A 68 -4.80 -8.14 1.25
N THR A 69 -5.31 -7.56 2.34
CA THR A 69 -5.72 -6.16 2.38
C THR A 69 -4.64 -5.27 3.00
N THR A 70 -3.77 -5.81 3.85
CA THR A 70 -2.72 -5.01 4.47
C THR A 70 -1.45 -5.80 4.69
N VAL A 71 -0.29 -5.20 4.44
CA VAL A 71 1.02 -5.78 4.74
C VAL A 71 1.70 -4.98 5.85
N ARG A 72 2.22 -5.70 6.87
CA ARG A 72 3.05 -5.18 7.97
C ARG A 72 4.48 -5.72 7.87
N LEU A 73 5.42 -4.81 7.72
CA LEU A 73 6.85 -5.08 7.70
C LEU A 73 7.45 -4.67 9.05
N ILE A 74 7.82 -5.67 9.85
CA ILE A 74 8.34 -5.50 11.21
C ILE A 74 9.85 -5.72 11.18
N GLN A 75 10.59 -4.65 11.37
CA GLN A 75 12.04 -4.62 11.27
C GLN A 75 12.64 -4.68 12.68
N ARG A 76 13.71 -5.46 12.84
CA ARG A 76 14.43 -5.59 14.11
C ARG A 76 15.92 -5.45 13.88
N GLN A 77 16.56 -4.70 14.75
CA GLN A 77 18.00 -4.53 14.78
C GLN A 77 18.50 -4.64 16.23
N PRO A 78 19.10 -5.78 16.63
CA PRO A 78 19.59 -5.98 17.99
C PRO A 78 20.89 -5.22 18.28
N SER A 79 21.67 -4.84 17.26
CA SER A 79 22.90 -4.07 17.45
C SER A 79 22.61 -2.64 17.88
N SER A 80 23.31 -2.17 18.92
CA SER A 80 23.26 -0.77 19.36
C SER A 80 24.04 0.18 18.44
N VAL A 81 24.90 -0.37 17.56
CA VAL A 81 25.71 0.40 16.61
C VAL A 81 24.82 1.11 15.58
N TRP A 82 23.75 0.44 15.14
CA TRP A 82 22.86 0.95 14.11
C TRP A 82 21.68 1.69 14.74
N LEU A 83 21.84 3.01 14.90
CA LEU A 83 20.79 3.87 15.45
C LEU A 83 19.65 4.11 14.46
N SER A 84 19.98 4.14 13.16
CA SER A 84 19.03 4.21 12.06
C SER A 84 19.08 2.92 11.26
N PHE A 85 17.92 2.28 11.12
CA PHE A 85 17.74 1.13 10.26
C PHE A 85 16.36 1.19 9.60
N ALA A 86 16.30 0.68 8.39
CA ALA A 86 15.13 0.68 7.53
C ALA A 86 15.20 -0.51 6.55
N ILE A 87 14.16 -0.61 5.74
CA ILE A 87 14.22 -1.22 4.41
C ILE A 87 13.74 -0.16 3.44
N GLU A 88 14.35 -0.13 2.27
CA GLU A 88 14.11 0.86 1.21
C GLU A 88 13.64 0.13 -0.07
N ASP A 89 13.25 0.89 -1.09
CA ASP A 89 12.88 0.37 -2.42
C ASP A 89 11.89 -0.81 -2.39
N ILE A 90 10.89 -0.74 -1.51
CA ILE A 90 9.92 -1.83 -1.32
C ILE A 90 9.02 -1.93 -2.56
N LYS A 91 9.00 -3.11 -3.18
CA LYS A 91 8.09 -3.45 -4.28
C LYS A 91 7.36 -4.74 -3.93
N ILE A 92 6.04 -4.72 -4.13
CA ILE A 92 5.17 -5.87 -3.87
C ILE A 92 4.48 -6.22 -5.18
N TYR A 93 4.74 -7.43 -5.65
CA TYR A 93 4.18 -7.97 -6.89
C TYR A 93 3.08 -8.96 -6.54
N SER A 94 1.85 -8.69 -6.94
CA SER A 94 0.78 -9.69 -6.95
C SER A 94 0.96 -10.61 -8.15
N ALA A 95 0.54 -11.87 -8.04
CA ALA A 95 0.33 -12.69 -9.22
C ALA A 95 -0.99 -12.20 -9.79
N ALA A 96 -0.95 -11.33 -10.80
CA ALA A 96 -2.11 -11.11 -11.62
C ALA A 96 -2.47 -12.47 -12.23
N HIS A 97 -3.72 -12.89 -12.04
CA HIS A 97 -4.28 -13.87 -12.95
C HIS A 97 -4.20 -13.23 -14.34
N GLU A 98 -3.62 -13.91 -15.32
CA GLU A 98 -3.68 -13.54 -16.74
C GLU A 98 -5.12 -13.71 -17.30
N ASP A 99 -6.15 -13.50 -16.49
CA ASP A 99 -7.56 -13.57 -16.86
C ASP A 99 -8.33 -12.47 -16.14
N SER A 100 -8.24 -11.27 -16.69
CA SER A 100 -9.41 -10.45 -16.94
C SER A 100 -8.93 -9.35 -17.87
N GLU A 101 -9.32 -9.46 -19.14
CA GLU A 101 -9.58 -8.27 -19.93
C GLU A 101 -10.17 -7.23 -18.98
N ARG A 102 -9.52 -6.07 -18.92
CA ARG A 102 -9.98 -4.89 -18.18
C ARG A 102 -11.50 -4.87 -18.25
N ASP A 103 -12.15 -5.20 -17.14
CA ASP A 103 -13.57 -5.06 -16.94
C ASP A 103 -13.79 -3.55 -16.91
N VAL A 104 -13.89 -2.97 -18.11
CA VAL A 104 -14.28 -1.59 -18.30
C VAL A 104 -15.64 -1.49 -17.64
N PRO A 105 -15.81 -0.67 -16.58
CA PRO A 105 -17.11 -0.43 -15.98
C PRO A 105 -18.13 -0.22 -17.09
N SER A 106 -19.29 -0.88 -17.03
CA SER A 106 -20.28 -0.85 -18.11
C SER A 106 -20.70 0.57 -18.52
N TRP A 107 -20.53 1.57 -17.64
CA TRP A 107 -20.74 2.98 -17.96
C TRP A 107 -19.68 3.56 -18.93
N LEU A 108 -18.44 3.07 -18.92
CA LEU A 108 -17.38 3.46 -19.87
C LEU A 108 -17.59 2.84 -21.24
N SER A 109 -18.20 1.65 -21.32
CA SER A 109 -18.59 1.02 -22.59
C SER A 109 -19.61 1.84 -23.36
N THR A 110 -20.33 2.75 -22.68
CA THR A 110 -21.30 3.67 -23.28
C THR A 110 -20.64 4.89 -23.94
N ILE A 111 -19.35 5.15 -23.68
CA ILE A 111 -18.62 6.26 -24.31
C ILE A 111 -18.07 5.82 -25.67
N THR A 112 -18.91 5.23 -26.50
CA THR A 112 -18.68 5.22 -27.95
C THR A 112 -19.00 6.62 -28.47
N PRO A 113 -18.09 7.28 -29.21
CA PRO A 113 -18.47 8.46 -29.97
C PRO A 113 -19.54 8.03 -30.98
N VAL A 114 -20.80 8.31 -30.67
CA VAL A 114 -21.88 8.27 -31.66
C VAL A 114 -21.60 9.42 -32.61
N GLU A 115 -20.92 9.12 -33.72
CA GLU A 115 -20.98 9.93 -34.92
C GLU A 115 -22.36 9.71 -35.56
N GLU A 116 -23.37 10.37 -35.01
CA GLU A 116 -24.68 10.50 -35.66
C GLU A 116 -25.04 12.00 -35.65
N PRO A 117 -25.36 12.61 -36.80
CA PRO A 117 -25.57 14.04 -36.88
C PRO A 117 -26.94 14.37 -36.29
N LEU A 118 -26.97 14.60 -34.98
CA LEU A 118 -28.19 14.95 -34.26
C LEU A 118 -28.34 16.47 -34.14
N ASP A 119 -29.54 16.89 -34.53
CA ASP A 119 -30.11 18.22 -34.68
C ASP A 119 -29.79 19.18 -33.51
N LEU A 120 -29.25 20.36 -33.83
CA LEU A 120 -28.65 21.33 -32.90
C LEU A 120 -29.68 22.22 -32.18
N ASN A 121 -30.62 21.63 -31.44
CA ASN A 121 -31.53 22.41 -30.57
C ASN A 121 -31.75 21.70 -29.23
N GLY A 122 -30.84 21.91 -28.28
CA GLY A 122 -31.06 21.45 -26.89
C GLY A 122 -29.83 21.12 -26.05
N LEU A 123 -28.61 21.33 -26.55
CA LEU A 123 -27.41 21.09 -25.72
C LEU A 123 -27.31 22.16 -24.61
N PRO A 124 -27.04 21.77 -23.35
CA PRO A 124 -26.81 22.72 -22.28
C PRO A 124 -25.58 23.57 -22.60
N ASP A 125 -25.65 24.86 -22.27
CA ASP A 125 -24.57 25.82 -22.54
C ASP A 125 -23.22 25.28 -22.03
N PRO A 126 -22.22 25.08 -22.91
CA PRO A 126 -20.90 24.57 -22.53
C PRO A 126 -20.26 25.38 -21.41
N HIS A 127 -20.51 26.69 -21.37
CA HIS A 127 -19.99 27.56 -20.32
C HIS A 127 -20.68 27.34 -18.98
N ALA A 128 -21.97 27.01 -18.96
CA ALA A 128 -22.69 26.64 -17.74
C ALA A 128 -22.17 25.30 -17.18
N VAL A 129 -21.98 24.31 -18.04
CA VAL A 129 -21.44 22.99 -17.63
C VAL A 129 -20.00 23.15 -17.11
N SER A 130 -19.16 23.90 -17.82
CA SER A 130 -17.77 24.14 -17.39
C SER A 130 -17.70 24.92 -16.08
N SER A 131 -18.58 25.92 -15.90
CA SER A 131 -18.62 26.73 -14.68
C SER A 131 -19.04 25.90 -13.47
N SER A 132 -19.99 24.98 -13.64
CA SER A 132 -20.42 24.10 -12.54
C SER A 132 -19.29 23.15 -12.10
N ILE A 133 -18.58 22.55 -13.07
CA ILE A 133 -17.41 21.71 -12.79
C ILE A 133 -16.32 22.52 -12.11
N GLN A 134 -15.99 23.70 -12.63
CA GLN A 134 -14.97 24.58 -12.05
C GLN A 134 -15.34 25.02 -10.63
N GLN A 135 -16.61 25.33 -10.35
CA GLN A 135 -17.09 25.64 -9.00
C GLN A 135 -16.92 24.45 -8.06
N MET A 136 -17.20 23.23 -8.54
CA MET A 136 -17.00 22.01 -7.76
C MET A 136 -15.53 21.76 -7.42
N TRP A 137 -14.63 21.96 -8.40
CA TRP A 137 -13.18 21.90 -8.17
C TRP A 137 -12.72 22.97 -7.17
N ALA A 138 -13.23 24.20 -7.28
CA ALA A 138 -12.90 25.29 -6.38
C ALA A 138 -13.33 25.01 -4.92
N LEU A 139 -14.50 24.42 -4.69
CA LEU A 139 -14.95 24.05 -3.34
C LEU A 139 -14.04 23.00 -2.69
N THR A 140 -13.56 22.03 -3.48
CA THR A 140 -12.63 20.99 -3.00
C THR A 140 -11.28 21.59 -2.60
N GLU A 141 -10.79 22.57 -3.36
CA GLU A 141 -9.54 23.30 -3.07
C GLU A 141 -9.67 24.19 -1.81
N VAL A 142 -10.82 24.84 -1.61
CA VAL A 142 -11.11 25.62 -0.40
C VAL A 142 -11.23 24.74 0.85
N MET A 143 -11.82 23.54 0.73
CA MET A 143 -11.90 22.60 1.87
C MET A 143 -10.53 22.04 2.24
N GLN A 144 -9.67 21.73 1.25
CA GLN A 144 -8.30 21.29 1.49
C GLN A 144 -7.46 22.38 2.17
N SER A 145 -7.58 23.64 1.72
CA SER A 145 -6.84 24.77 2.32
C SER A 145 -7.35 25.17 3.72
N SER A 146 -8.60 24.87 4.05
CA SER A 146 -9.22 25.14 5.37
C SER A 146 -9.00 24.01 6.37
N GLN A 147 -8.43 22.88 5.96
CA GLN A 147 -8.11 21.77 6.83
C GLN A 147 -6.91 22.15 7.70
N THR A 148 -7.18 22.79 8.83
CA THR A 148 -6.24 22.88 9.94
C THR A 148 -5.79 21.47 10.29
N THR A 149 -4.47 21.32 10.37
CA THR A 149 -3.74 20.13 10.81
C THR A 149 -4.10 19.79 12.25
N ALA A 150 -5.27 19.18 12.46
CA ALA A 150 -5.52 18.37 13.65
C ALA A 150 -4.69 17.09 13.49
N SER A 151 -3.42 17.17 13.86
CA SER A 151 -2.51 16.03 13.90
C SER A 151 -3.12 14.92 14.76
N VAL A 152 -3.49 13.82 14.11
CA VAL A 152 -3.77 12.55 14.76
C VAL A 152 -2.52 12.11 15.54
N GLY A 153 -2.65 12.06 16.87
CA GLY A 153 -1.87 11.22 17.79
C GLY A 153 -0.36 11.48 17.90
N ARG A 154 0.04 12.28 18.91
CA ARG A 154 1.40 12.23 19.46
C ARG A 154 1.59 10.90 20.19
N PHE A 155 2.55 10.08 19.77
CA PHE A 155 3.09 9.01 20.59
C PHE A 155 4.35 9.51 21.28
N ASP A 156 4.30 9.57 22.61
CA ASP A 156 5.46 9.76 23.47
C ASP A 156 6.29 8.46 23.44
N VAL A 157 7.56 8.53 23.05
CA VAL A 157 8.46 7.36 23.06
C VAL A 157 9.35 7.47 24.28
N SER A 158 8.99 6.68 25.30
CA SER A 158 9.81 6.48 26.49
C SER A 158 11.20 5.95 26.12
N HIS A 159 12.23 6.53 26.74
CA HIS A 159 13.61 6.07 26.64
C HIS A 159 13.77 4.77 27.45
N GLY A 160 14.06 3.66 26.77
CA GLY A 160 14.40 2.40 27.44
C GLY A 160 14.55 1.24 26.46
N ASN A 161 15.79 0.79 26.21
CA ASN A 161 16.10 -0.50 25.57
C ASN A 161 15.55 -1.63 26.45
N PRO A 162 15.00 -2.75 25.90
CA PRO A 162 15.71 -3.61 24.95
C PRO A 162 14.84 -4.17 23.81
N SER A 163 15.45 -4.36 22.62
CA SER A 163 14.83 -4.90 21.39
C SER A 163 14.01 -3.89 20.58
N LYS A 164 14.71 -2.99 19.88
CA LYS A 164 14.09 -2.08 18.90
C LYS A 164 13.38 -2.87 17.80
N ALA A 165 12.06 -2.94 17.87
CA ALA A 165 11.21 -3.38 16.78
C ALA A 165 10.52 -2.14 16.20
N LYS A 166 10.73 -1.87 14.91
CA LYS A 166 10.14 -0.74 14.20
C LYS A 166 9.12 -1.28 13.20
N ILE A 167 7.87 -0.87 13.34
CA ILE A 167 6.78 -1.19 12.39
C ILE A 167 6.65 0.03 11.49
N ILE A 168 7.03 -0.08 10.22
CA ILE A 168 7.11 1.10 9.33
C ILE A 168 6.02 1.11 8.27
N HIS A 169 5.55 -0.05 7.82
CA HIS A 169 4.61 -0.08 6.69
C HIS A 169 3.29 -0.74 7.07
N SER A 170 2.20 -0.01 6.84
CA SER A 170 0.84 -0.52 6.75
C SER A 170 0.30 -0.04 5.42
N CYS A 171 0.61 -0.75 4.33
CA CYS A 171 -0.02 -0.47 3.05
C CYS A 171 -1.38 -1.15 3.09
N SER A 172 -2.47 -0.38 3.22
CA SER A 172 -3.79 -0.86 2.81
C SER A 172 -3.74 -1.01 1.29
N MET A 173 -3.75 -2.26 0.83
CA MET A 173 -4.23 -2.57 -0.50
C MET A 173 -5.75 -2.41 -0.44
N ASP A 174 -6.21 -1.17 -0.56
CA ASP A 174 -7.61 -0.89 -0.82
C ASP A 174 -7.94 -1.46 -2.21
N LEU A 175 -8.42 -2.70 -2.22
CA LEU A 175 -9.30 -3.18 -3.28
C LEU A 175 -10.67 -2.51 -3.12
N SER A 176 -10.70 -1.19 -3.22
CA SER A 176 -11.92 -0.39 -3.19
C SER A 176 -11.65 1.07 -3.57
N GLU A 177 -11.19 1.31 -4.79
CA GLU A 177 -11.73 2.43 -5.56
C GLU A 177 -12.33 1.83 -6.82
N ARG A 178 -13.60 1.44 -6.65
CA ARG A 178 -14.54 1.11 -7.72
C ARG A 178 -15.10 2.41 -8.29
#